data_AF-A0A380JP58-F1
#
_entry.id   AF-A0A380JP58-F1
#
_cell.length_a   1.000
_cell.length_b   1.000
_cell.length_c   1.000
_cell.angle_alpha   90.00
_cell.angle_beta   90.00
_cell.angle_gamma   90.00
#
_symmetry.space_group_name_H-M   'P 1'
#
loop_
_entity.id
_entity.type
_entity.pdbx_description
1 polymer ?
#
loop_
_entity_poly.entity_id
_entity_poly.type
_entity_poly.pdbx_seq_one_letter_code
_entity_poly.pdbx_strand_id
1 'polypeptide(L)'
;MSYSYVALDVETANSFRGSICSIGLVKFQDGEVIDSFYSLINPEEEFDEFNIFIHGIMPDDVIGSPTFPEIRQKIVDFIGTDIVVAHFAQFDMGALKDAYQKYHLEFDNIEYICSYRLAKAALPGQLNYKLKRLAKNLNLELNHHNALSDAQACGFILEHILSTNSFSELDTFLKEFRYDKTGLLGQRSFKRRKDARYKENLIYKPTEEEKAAMNPDHYFSGLYFCFTGKLERMTRKEANKAVALVGGIPEKGVTQRTNILVIGEQDWRVVGTDGLSSKMKKAQSLLEKGQDIEIMTENDFIKFLEPSYDDDEYKQDDCSIPLQYEDYNCVHNQEQKSLEIKNLDNYNSKIEEVEKTEIQRARVGCLLILILTCLFIYFLFR
;
A
#
# COMPACT_ATOMS: atom_id res chain seq x y z
N MET A 1 -8.76 34.74 -1.77
CA MET A 1 -7.32 34.89 -2.07
C MET A 1 -6.92 33.74 -2.97
N SER A 2 -5.87 33.88 -3.77
CA SER A 2 -5.31 32.75 -4.52
C SER A 2 -4.74 31.75 -3.51
N TYR A 3 -5.04 30.45 -3.63
CA TYR A 3 -4.45 29.42 -2.78
C TYR A 3 -3.48 28.55 -3.59
N SER A 4 -2.35 28.23 -2.98
CA SER A 4 -1.30 27.42 -3.56
C SER A 4 -0.87 26.31 -2.61
N TYR A 5 -0.48 25.19 -3.19
CA TYR A 5 0.10 24.05 -2.48
C TYR A 5 1.00 23.26 -3.43
N VAL A 6 1.81 22.39 -2.87
CA VAL A 6 2.68 21.49 -3.63
C VAL A 6 2.31 20.05 -3.35
N ALA A 7 1.88 19.31 -4.37
CA ALA A 7 1.69 17.89 -4.26
C ALA A 7 3.05 17.17 -4.35
N LEU A 8 3.28 16.17 -3.51
CA LEU A 8 4.55 15.45 -3.39
C LEU A 8 4.28 13.95 -3.31
N ASP A 9 5.12 13.18 -4.00
CA ASP A 9 5.17 11.72 -3.93
C ASP A 9 6.62 11.24 -4.10
N VAL A 10 6.98 10.11 -3.49
CA VAL A 10 8.33 9.51 -3.54
C VAL A 10 8.28 8.02 -3.83
N GLU A 11 9.31 7.53 -4.52
CA GLU A 11 9.61 6.10 -4.62
C GLU A 11 10.86 5.78 -3.80
N THR A 12 10.94 4.58 -3.22
CA THR A 12 12.09 4.11 -2.43
C THR A 12 12.75 2.91 -3.10
N ALA A 13 14.07 2.79 -3.00
CA ALA A 13 14.83 1.70 -3.60
C ALA A 13 14.60 0.35 -2.92
N ASN A 14 14.35 0.35 -1.62
CA ASN A 14 14.21 -0.87 -0.83
C ASN A 14 13.26 -0.67 0.37
N SER A 15 13.21 -1.67 1.26
CA SER A 15 12.39 -1.65 2.47
C SER A 15 12.76 -0.57 3.50
N PHE A 16 14.00 -0.06 3.49
CA PHE A 16 14.38 1.12 4.27
C PHE A 16 13.80 2.37 3.61
N ARG A 17 12.82 3.01 4.25
CA ARG A 17 12.07 4.14 3.66
C ARG A 17 12.93 5.36 3.32
N GLY A 18 14.08 5.53 3.99
CA GLY A 18 15.01 6.63 3.69
C GLY A 18 15.75 6.45 2.35
N SER A 19 15.61 5.32 1.67
CA SER A 19 16.21 5.00 0.37
C SER A 19 15.51 5.68 -0.82
N ILE A 20 15.10 6.95 -0.69
CA ILE A 20 14.36 7.65 -1.75
C ILE A 20 15.17 7.66 -3.04
N CYS A 21 14.63 7.04 -4.10
CA CYS A 21 15.28 6.91 -5.40
C CYS A 21 14.63 7.80 -6.48
N SER A 22 13.44 8.33 -6.21
CA SER A 22 12.75 9.29 -7.08
C SER A 22 11.81 10.16 -6.27
N ILE A 23 11.67 11.43 -6.68
CA ILE A 23 10.73 12.37 -6.10
C ILE A 23 10.00 13.17 -7.19
N GLY A 24 8.69 13.34 -7.02
CA GLY A 24 7.86 14.20 -7.84
C GLY A 24 7.24 15.31 -7.00
N LEU A 25 7.30 16.55 -7.49
CA LEU A 25 6.60 17.69 -6.92
C LEU A 25 5.80 18.40 -8.00
N VAL A 26 4.55 18.75 -7.70
CA VAL A 26 3.67 19.49 -8.62
C VAL A 26 3.04 20.65 -7.88
N LYS A 27 3.27 21.86 -8.38
CA LYS A 27 2.76 23.08 -7.78
C LYS A 27 1.42 23.43 -8.38
N PHE A 28 0.43 23.61 -7.51
CA PHE A 28 -0.91 24.03 -7.87
C PHE A 28 -1.16 25.46 -7.42
N GLN A 29 -1.89 26.20 -8.24
CA GLN A 29 -2.44 27.51 -7.89
C GLN A 29 -3.87 27.58 -8.41
N ASP A 30 -4.82 27.79 -7.50
CA ASP A 30 -6.24 27.93 -7.80
C ASP A 30 -6.82 26.79 -8.67
N GLY A 31 -6.41 25.55 -8.40
CA GLY A 31 -6.87 24.37 -9.14
C GLY A 31 -6.02 23.95 -10.32
N GLU A 32 -5.11 24.81 -10.77
CA GLU A 32 -4.33 24.59 -11.98
C GLU A 32 -2.88 24.24 -11.64
N VAL A 33 -2.27 23.37 -12.45
CA VAL A 33 -0.83 23.08 -12.36
C VAL A 33 -0.06 24.26 -12.93
N ILE A 34 0.81 24.87 -12.12
CA ILE A 34 1.62 26.02 -12.54
C ILE A 34 3.11 25.70 -12.68
N ASP A 35 3.59 24.64 -12.03
CA ASP A 35 4.97 24.19 -12.12
C ASP A 35 5.09 22.72 -11.73
N SER A 36 6.15 22.05 -12.17
CA SER A 36 6.44 20.68 -11.81
C SER A 36 7.93 20.41 -11.73
N PHE A 37 8.33 19.54 -10.81
CA PHE A 37 9.70 19.14 -10.59
C PHE A 37 9.78 17.63 -10.39
N TYR A 38 10.72 17.00 -11.07
CA TYR A 38 10.99 15.58 -10.94
C TYR A 38 12.50 15.35 -10.87
N SER A 39 12.93 14.44 -10.02
CA SER A 39 14.32 14.01 -9.98
C SER A 39 14.40 12.55 -9.60
N LEU A 40 15.25 11.81 -10.32
CA LEU A 40 15.89 10.63 -9.75
C LEU A 40 16.87 11.09 -8.66
N ILE A 41 17.05 10.25 -7.65
CA ILE A 41 17.93 10.49 -6.52
C ILE A 41 18.79 9.24 -6.38
N ASN A 42 20.09 9.40 -6.21
CA ASN A 42 20.92 8.29 -5.78
C ASN A 42 20.71 8.10 -4.27
N PRO A 43 20.04 7.01 -3.84
CA PRO A 43 19.77 6.80 -2.43
C PRO A 43 21.02 6.37 -1.66
N GLU A 44 22.11 6.00 -2.35
CA GLU A 44 23.28 5.31 -1.76
C GLU A 44 22.85 4.07 -0.98
N GLU A 45 21.99 3.26 -1.61
CA GLU A 45 21.36 2.05 -1.08
C GLU A 45 21.21 1.02 -2.21
N GLU A 46 21.12 -0.25 -1.83
CA GLU A 46 20.76 -1.34 -2.73
C GLU A 46 19.27 -1.28 -3.10
N PHE A 47 18.90 -1.83 -4.26
CA PHE A 47 17.51 -1.89 -4.71
C PHE A 47 16.93 -3.28 -4.52
N ASP A 48 15.76 -3.35 -3.90
CA ASP A 48 15.00 -4.59 -3.78
C ASP A 48 14.24 -4.88 -5.08
N GLU A 49 14.25 -6.13 -5.54
CA GLU A 49 13.53 -6.56 -6.76
C GLU A 49 12.04 -6.18 -6.73
N PHE A 50 11.43 -6.16 -5.55
CA PHE A 50 10.02 -5.81 -5.39
C PHE A 50 9.75 -4.32 -5.65
N ASN A 51 10.62 -3.43 -5.17
CA ASN A 51 10.52 -1.99 -5.41
C ASN A 51 10.74 -1.69 -6.90
N ILE A 52 11.77 -2.29 -7.49
CA ILE A 52 12.02 -2.23 -8.94
C ILE A 52 10.79 -2.69 -9.73
N PHE A 53 10.15 -3.80 -9.34
CA PHE A 53 8.96 -4.30 -10.01
C PHE A 53 7.78 -3.32 -9.96
N ILE A 54 7.67 -2.51 -8.88
CA ILE A 54 6.61 -1.53 -8.69
C ILE A 54 6.79 -0.30 -9.59
N HIS A 55 7.94 0.38 -9.48
CA HIS A 55 8.17 1.69 -10.12
C HIS A 55 9.06 1.63 -11.36
N GLY A 56 9.77 0.52 -11.58
CA GLY A 56 10.60 0.29 -12.76
C GLY A 56 11.96 1.00 -12.78
N ILE A 57 12.40 1.58 -11.66
CA ILE A 57 13.68 2.31 -11.54
C ILE A 57 14.74 1.28 -11.17
N MET A 58 15.76 1.17 -12.00
CA MET A 58 16.90 0.28 -11.82
C MET A 58 18.04 1.00 -11.08
N PRO A 59 18.94 0.26 -10.40
CA PRO A 59 20.17 0.84 -9.85
C PRO A 59 20.96 1.68 -10.87
N ASP A 60 21.02 1.23 -12.12
CA ASP A 60 21.73 1.93 -13.20
C ASP A 60 21.11 3.29 -13.56
N ASP A 61 19.80 3.48 -13.34
CA ASP A 61 19.10 4.73 -13.66
C ASP A 61 19.51 5.87 -12.72
N VAL A 62 19.90 5.55 -11.49
CA VAL A 62 20.30 6.55 -10.48
C VAL A 62 21.80 6.85 -10.49
N ILE A 63 22.58 6.19 -11.34
CA ILE A 63 24.02 6.47 -11.48
C ILE A 63 24.21 7.92 -11.94
N GLY A 64 24.94 8.70 -11.15
CA GLY A 64 25.19 10.12 -11.42
C GLY A 64 24.01 11.06 -11.11
N SER A 65 22.89 10.52 -10.63
CA SER A 65 21.82 11.33 -10.03
C SER A 65 22.28 11.91 -8.68
N PRO A 66 21.76 13.08 -8.28
CA PRO A 66 22.13 13.70 -7.01
C PRO A 66 21.69 12.83 -5.83
N THR A 67 22.45 12.85 -4.75
CA THR A 67 22.04 12.33 -3.45
C THR A 67 20.99 13.22 -2.79
N PHE A 68 20.30 12.73 -1.76
CA PHE A 68 19.29 13.52 -1.05
C PHE A 68 19.85 14.87 -0.53
N PRO A 69 21.03 14.95 0.12
CA PRO A 69 21.61 16.23 0.55
C PRO A 69 21.85 17.21 -0.60
N GLU A 70 22.26 16.74 -1.77
CA GLU A 70 22.56 17.57 -2.94
C GLU A 70 21.30 18.16 -3.57
N ILE A 71 20.18 17.43 -3.55
CA ILE A 71 18.91 17.88 -4.13
C ILE A 71 17.99 18.58 -3.13
N ARG A 72 18.19 18.39 -1.81
CA ARG A 72 17.36 18.94 -0.72
C ARG A 72 17.02 20.41 -0.91
N GLN A 73 18.01 21.26 -1.20
CA GLN A 73 17.76 22.69 -1.33
C GLN A 73 16.80 23.01 -2.47
N LYS A 74 16.90 22.32 -3.62
CA LYS A 74 15.97 22.50 -4.74
C LYS A 74 14.55 22.07 -4.39
N ILE A 75 14.39 20.99 -3.63
CA ILE A 75 13.10 20.52 -3.13
C ILE A 75 12.47 21.60 -2.21
N VAL A 76 13.24 22.09 -1.23
CA VAL A 76 12.78 23.12 -0.29
C VAL A 76 12.44 24.43 -1.00
N ASP A 77 13.27 24.85 -1.97
CA ASP A 77 13.01 26.07 -2.74
C ASP A 77 11.75 25.94 -3.61
N PHE A 78 11.50 24.76 -4.19
CA PHE A 78 10.28 24.49 -4.96
C PHE A 78 9.02 24.54 -4.09
N ILE A 79 9.09 23.96 -2.88
CA ILE A 79 8.01 24.01 -1.88
C ILE A 79 7.79 25.46 -1.40
N GLY A 80 8.86 26.18 -1.09
CA GLY A 80 8.80 27.53 -0.56
C GLY A 80 7.99 27.59 0.75
N THR A 81 6.94 28.42 0.76
CA THR A 81 6.01 28.56 1.90
C THR A 81 4.71 27.79 1.71
N ASP A 82 4.57 27.07 0.60
CA ASP A 82 3.34 26.36 0.27
C ASP A 82 3.20 25.10 1.11
N ILE A 83 1.96 24.73 1.43
CA ILE A 83 1.69 23.49 2.13
C ILE A 83 1.91 22.29 1.19
N VAL A 84 2.51 21.22 1.71
CA VAL A 84 2.67 19.98 0.97
C VAL A 84 1.42 19.11 1.07
N VAL A 85 0.99 18.49 -0.03
CA VAL A 85 -0.05 17.46 -0.04
C VAL A 85 0.49 16.15 -0.59
N ALA A 86 0.38 15.08 0.19
CA ALA A 86 0.76 13.73 -0.25
C ALA A 86 -0.41 12.76 -0.06
N HIS A 87 -0.50 11.75 -0.93
CA HIS A 87 -1.58 10.78 -0.89
C HIS A 87 -1.17 9.61 -0.01
N PHE A 88 -1.81 9.48 1.16
CA PHE A 88 -1.30 8.62 2.23
C PHE A 88 0.08 9.10 2.75
N ALA A 89 0.21 10.43 2.88
CA ALA A 89 1.36 11.21 3.38
C ALA A 89 2.21 10.63 4.52
N GLN A 90 1.69 9.69 5.31
CA GLN A 90 2.49 8.98 6.30
C GLN A 90 3.67 8.22 5.67
N PHE A 91 3.49 7.69 4.47
CA PHE A 91 4.58 7.06 3.73
C PHE A 91 5.60 8.10 3.29
N ASP A 92 5.20 9.08 2.47
CA ASP A 92 6.11 10.06 1.86
C ASP A 92 6.85 10.91 2.90
N MET A 93 6.12 11.40 3.90
CA MET A 93 6.72 12.21 4.96
C MET A 93 7.57 11.35 5.90
N GLY A 94 7.26 10.05 6.01
CA GLY A 94 8.10 9.09 6.72
C GLY A 94 9.41 8.82 5.96
N ALA A 95 9.34 8.62 4.64
CA ALA A 95 10.50 8.46 3.78
C ALA A 95 11.41 9.70 3.81
N LEU A 96 10.84 10.90 3.68
CA LEU A 96 11.59 12.14 3.85
C LEU A 96 12.23 12.19 5.24
N LYS A 97 11.46 11.95 6.31
CA LYS A 97 12.01 11.96 7.67
C LYS A 97 13.22 11.02 7.81
N ASP A 98 13.09 9.78 7.34
CA ASP A 98 14.13 8.77 7.44
C ASP A 98 15.35 9.15 6.56
N ALA A 99 15.15 9.81 5.41
CA ALA A 99 16.24 10.36 4.59
C ALA A 99 16.99 11.51 5.29
N TYR A 100 16.30 12.46 5.91
CA TYR A 100 16.96 13.50 6.73
C TYR A 100 17.79 12.87 7.85
N GLN A 101 17.26 11.81 8.50
CA GLN A 101 17.95 11.11 9.57
C GLN A 101 19.17 10.33 9.08
N LYS A 102 19.07 9.62 7.94
CA LYS A 102 20.18 8.92 7.29
C LYS A 102 21.38 9.85 7.10
N TYR A 103 21.12 11.06 6.61
CA TYR A 103 22.16 12.03 6.29
C TYR A 103 22.49 13.00 7.45
N HIS A 104 21.95 12.77 8.65
CA HIS A 104 22.15 13.62 9.82
C HIS A 104 21.83 15.11 9.57
N LEU A 105 20.75 15.38 8.85
CA LEU A 105 20.30 16.72 8.49
C LEU A 105 19.24 17.22 9.46
N GLU A 106 19.27 18.52 9.76
CA GLU A 106 18.19 19.20 10.45
C GLU A 106 16.94 19.29 9.57
N PHE A 107 15.77 19.04 10.17
CA PHE A 107 14.49 19.08 9.45
C PHE A 107 14.15 20.50 8.98
N ASP A 108 13.78 20.62 7.71
CA ASP A 108 13.16 21.85 7.21
C ASP A 108 11.72 21.99 7.69
N ASN A 109 11.23 23.23 7.74
CA ASN A 109 9.87 23.55 8.16
C ASN A 109 8.85 23.26 7.04
N ILE A 110 8.66 21.97 6.74
CA ILE A 110 7.71 21.50 5.72
C ILE A 110 6.40 21.11 6.40
N GLU A 111 5.38 21.96 6.24
CA GLU A 111 4.02 21.64 6.66
C GLU A 111 3.30 20.82 5.61
N TYR A 112 2.50 19.84 6.04
CA TYR A 112 1.84 18.94 5.11
C TYR A 112 0.42 18.52 5.52
N ILE A 113 -0.36 18.09 4.53
CA ILE A 113 -1.68 17.45 4.68
C ILE A 113 -1.72 16.13 3.91
N CYS A 114 -2.74 15.32 4.18
CA CYS A 114 -2.90 14.00 3.57
C CYS A 114 -4.20 13.90 2.77
N SER A 115 -4.11 13.89 1.44
CA SER A 115 -5.30 13.84 0.56
C SER A 115 -6.13 12.57 0.79
N TYR A 116 -5.50 11.43 1.10
CA TYR A 116 -6.19 10.18 1.48
C TYR A 116 -7.09 10.37 2.72
N ARG A 117 -6.58 10.99 3.78
CA ARG A 117 -7.34 11.23 5.02
C ARG A 117 -8.47 12.23 4.78
N LEU A 118 -8.21 13.26 3.98
CA LEU A 118 -9.22 14.26 3.59
C LEU A 118 -10.33 13.64 2.73
N ALA A 119 -9.98 12.81 1.75
CA ALA A 119 -10.93 12.10 0.91
C ALA A 119 -11.88 11.24 1.75
N LYS A 120 -11.35 10.48 2.73
CA LYS A 120 -12.18 9.68 3.66
C LYS A 120 -13.17 10.52 4.47
N ALA A 121 -12.81 11.75 4.79
CA ALA A 121 -13.66 12.64 5.56
C ALA A 121 -14.71 13.33 4.69
N ALA A 122 -14.34 13.73 3.47
CA ALA A 122 -15.10 14.66 2.65
C ALA A 122 -15.77 14.04 1.41
N LEU A 123 -15.45 12.79 1.07
CA LEU A 123 -16.05 12.03 -0.04
C LEU A 123 -16.68 10.73 0.49
N PRO A 124 -17.74 10.78 1.31
CA PRO A 124 -18.35 9.56 1.84
C PRO A 124 -18.93 8.68 0.73
N GLY A 125 -18.94 7.36 0.96
CA GLY A 125 -19.53 6.40 0.02
C GLY A 125 -18.63 5.95 -1.12
N GLN A 126 -17.37 6.39 -1.17
CA GLN A 126 -16.40 5.82 -2.09
C GLN A 126 -16.13 4.36 -1.74
N LEU A 127 -15.93 3.56 -2.79
CA LEU A 127 -15.59 2.14 -2.66
C LEU A 127 -14.25 1.98 -1.94
N ASN A 128 -13.24 2.74 -2.36
CA ASN A 128 -12.04 2.98 -1.59
C ASN A 128 -11.40 4.32 -1.95
N TYR A 129 -10.32 4.64 -1.24
CA TYR A 129 -9.66 5.94 -1.30
C TYR A 129 -8.21 5.85 -1.76
N LYS A 130 -7.75 4.71 -2.31
CA LYS A 130 -6.40 4.62 -2.91
C LYS A 130 -6.29 5.56 -4.11
N LEU A 131 -5.08 6.06 -4.34
CA LEU A 131 -4.77 7.02 -5.40
C LEU A 131 -5.32 6.57 -6.75
N LYS A 132 -4.92 5.37 -7.21
CA LYS A 132 -5.38 4.77 -8.47
C LYS A 132 -6.89 4.70 -8.60
N ARG A 133 -7.61 4.43 -7.51
CA ARG A 133 -9.07 4.33 -7.56
C ARG A 133 -9.72 5.70 -7.64
N LEU A 134 -9.29 6.64 -6.82
CA LEU A 134 -9.80 8.00 -6.86
C LEU A 134 -9.48 8.64 -8.21
N ALA A 135 -8.24 8.52 -8.69
CA ALA A 135 -7.84 8.98 -10.02
C ALA A 135 -8.74 8.41 -11.12
N LYS A 136 -8.99 7.09 -11.12
CA LYS A 136 -9.93 6.47 -12.05
C LYS A 136 -11.36 7.01 -11.94
N ASN A 137 -11.89 7.19 -10.73
CA ASN A 137 -13.23 7.72 -10.52
C ASN A 137 -13.36 9.18 -11.03
N LEU A 138 -12.25 9.91 -11.01
CA LEU A 138 -12.15 11.31 -11.46
C LEU A 138 -11.72 11.44 -12.92
N ASN A 139 -11.52 10.33 -13.64
CA ASN A 139 -10.98 10.29 -15.00
C ASN A 139 -9.63 11.02 -15.13
N LEU A 140 -8.78 10.92 -14.11
CA LEU A 140 -7.41 11.42 -14.15
C LEU A 140 -6.50 10.40 -14.83
N GLU A 141 -5.59 10.89 -15.67
CA GLU A 141 -4.50 10.07 -16.19
C GLU A 141 -3.52 9.74 -15.05
N LEU A 142 -3.11 8.48 -14.98
CA LEU A 142 -2.20 8.01 -13.94
C LEU A 142 -1.24 6.97 -14.51
N ASN A 143 0.03 7.36 -14.62
CA ASN A 143 1.12 6.41 -14.74
C ASN A 143 1.55 6.00 -13.32
N HIS A 144 0.86 5.01 -12.76
CA HIS A 144 1.00 4.66 -11.35
C HIS A 144 2.43 4.19 -11.02
N HIS A 145 2.95 4.60 -9.86
CA HIS A 145 4.35 4.37 -9.44
C HIS A 145 5.39 5.17 -10.23
N ASN A 146 4.94 6.26 -10.86
CA ASN A 146 5.81 7.35 -11.25
C ASN A 146 5.56 8.51 -10.30
N ALA A 147 6.56 8.88 -9.50
CA ALA A 147 6.43 9.90 -8.47
C ALA A 147 5.81 11.22 -8.97
N LEU A 148 6.15 11.68 -10.19
CA LEU A 148 5.55 12.91 -10.73
C LEU A 148 4.06 12.73 -11.06
N SER A 149 3.71 11.61 -11.72
CA SER A 149 2.33 11.30 -12.06
C SER A 149 1.46 11.10 -10.81
N ASP A 150 2.00 10.44 -9.78
CA ASP A 150 1.26 10.16 -8.55
C ASP A 150 1.09 11.45 -7.71
N ALA A 151 2.10 12.31 -7.66
CA ALA A 151 2.00 13.66 -7.10
C ALA A 151 0.94 14.50 -7.83
N GLN A 152 0.92 14.49 -9.17
CA GLN A 152 -0.07 15.24 -9.95
C GLN A 152 -1.51 14.78 -9.65
N ALA A 153 -1.74 13.46 -9.63
CA ALA A 153 -3.04 12.91 -9.29
C ALA A 153 -3.45 13.22 -7.85
N CYS A 154 -2.50 13.22 -6.90
CA CYS A 154 -2.73 13.62 -5.52
C CYS A 154 -3.26 15.06 -5.43
N GLY A 155 -2.65 16.00 -6.16
CA GLY A 155 -3.09 17.39 -6.22
C GLY A 155 -4.49 17.55 -6.78
N PHE A 156 -4.78 16.94 -7.93
CA PHE A 156 -6.13 16.96 -8.51
C PHE A 156 -7.20 16.30 -7.61
N ILE A 157 -6.85 15.28 -6.83
CA ILE A 157 -7.75 14.71 -5.83
C ILE A 157 -8.07 15.75 -4.74
N LEU A 158 -7.09 16.52 -4.28
CA LEU A 158 -7.34 17.61 -3.33
C LEU A 158 -8.28 18.65 -3.95
N GLU A 159 -8.07 19.06 -5.19
CA GLU A 159 -8.97 20.00 -5.87
C GLU A 159 -10.39 19.48 -5.98
N HIS A 160 -10.54 18.19 -6.33
CA HIS A 160 -11.85 17.57 -6.38
C HIS A 160 -12.54 17.58 -5.01
N ILE A 161 -11.79 17.31 -3.94
CA ILE A 161 -12.32 17.35 -2.57
C ILE A 161 -12.81 18.76 -2.22
N LEU A 162 -12.01 19.80 -2.51
CA LEU A 162 -12.33 21.20 -2.20
C LEU A 162 -13.55 21.67 -3.00
N SER A 163 -13.53 21.47 -4.32
CA SER A 163 -14.60 21.88 -5.24
C SER A 163 -15.93 21.19 -4.94
N THR A 164 -15.93 19.87 -4.71
CA THR A 164 -17.16 19.11 -4.41
C THR A 164 -17.81 19.55 -3.09
N ASN A 165 -17.01 20.03 -2.14
CA ASN A 165 -17.49 20.50 -0.84
C ASN A 165 -17.70 22.04 -0.82
N SER A 166 -17.60 22.71 -1.98
CA SER A 166 -17.80 24.17 -2.13
C SER A 166 -16.85 25.02 -1.27
N PHE A 167 -15.62 24.55 -1.05
CA PHE A 167 -14.58 25.32 -0.35
C PHE A 167 -13.61 25.94 -1.35
N SER A 168 -13.35 27.24 -1.18
CA SER A 168 -12.32 27.99 -1.92
C SER A 168 -11.05 28.23 -1.11
N GLU A 169 -11.05 27.85 0.17
CA GLU A 169 -9.93 28.07 1.09
C GLU A 169 -9.66 26.81 1.89
N LEU A 170 -8.42 26.31 1.79
CA LEU A 170 -8.00 25.06 2.43
C LEU A 170 -8.14 25.12 3.96
N ASP A 171 -7.79 26.23 4.60
CA ASP A 171 -7.87 26.38 6.05
C ASP A 171 -9.31 26.26 6.59
N THR A 172 -10.27 26.82 5.87
CA THR A 172 -11.69 26.72 6.23
C THR A 172 -12.16 25.27 6.09
N PHE A 173 -11.76 24.60 5.01
CA PHE A 173 -12.05 23.18 4.80
C PHE A 173 -11.45 22.31 5.92
N LEU A 174 -10.18 22.50 6.26
CA LEU A 174 -9.51 21.72 7.30
C LEU A 174 -10.21 21.88 8.65
N LYS A 175 -10.59 23.10 9.03
CA LYS A 175 -11.33 23.37 10.28
C LYS A 175 -12.71 22.69 10.29
N GLU A 176 -13.46 22.77 9.20
CA GLU A 176 -14.78 22.13 9.07
C GLU A 176 -14.68 20.61 9.30
N PHE A 177 -13.69 19.97 8.66
CA PHE A 177 -13.45 18.53 8.80
C PHE A 177 -12.65 18.15 10.06
N ARG A 178 -12.38 19.12 10.94
CA ARG A 178 -11.73 18.96 12.26
C ARG A 178 -10.27 18.55 12.19
N TYR A 179 -9.57 19.03 11.17
CA TYR A 179 -8.11 18.99 11.06
C TYR A 179 -7.56 20.34 11.55
N ASP A 180 -7.47 20.49 12.87
CA ASP A 180 -7.11 21.79 13.48
C ASP A 180 -5.62 22.15 13.28
N LYS A 181 -4.78 21.18 12.90
CA LYS A 181 -3.34 21.36 12.68
C LYS A 181 -2.90 20.55 11.45
N THR A 182 -2.05 21.16 10.64
CA THR A 182 -1.29 20.50 9.58
C THR A 182 -0.24 19.56 10.20
N GLY A 183 0.28 18.61 9.43
CA GLY A 183 1.51 17.90 9.76
C GLY A 183 2.71 18.83 9.65
N LEU A 184 3.79 18.49 10.33
CA LEU A 184 5.08 19.18 10.26
C LEU A 184 6.19 18.12 10.25
N LEU A 185 7.01 18.11 9.20
CA LEU A 185 8.03 17.09 8.97
C LEU A 185 8.91 16.90 10.22
N GLY A 186 9.13 15.63 10.61
CA GLY A 186 9.94 15.26 11.77
C GLY A 186 9.35 15.60 13.14
N GLN A 187 8.27 16.40 13.23
CA GLN A 187 7.78 16.95 14.50
C GLN A 187 6.35 16.53 14.85
N ARG A 188 5.40 16.58 13.91
CA ARG A 188 3.99 16.26 14.19
C ARG A 188 3.28 15.62 13.00
N SER A 189 2.50 14.58 13.27
CA SER A 189 1.64 13.93 12.28
C SER A 189 0.35 14.70 12.00
N PHE A 190 -0.06 14.72 10.74
CA PHE A 190 -1.36 15.27 10.30
C PHE A 190 -2.53 14.39 10.76
N LYS A 191 -3.39 14.87 11.67
CA LYS A 191 -4.45 14.06 12.28
C LYS A 191 -5.75 14.83 12.53
N ARG A 192 -6.87 14.11 12.45
CA ARG A 192 -8.20 14.64 12.76
C ARG A 192 -8.43 14.70 14.28
N ARG A 193 -9.07 15.76 14.79
CA ARG A 193 -9.52 15.85 16.18
C ARG A 193 -10.58 14.79 16.46
N LYS A 194 -10.38 13.98 17.52
CA LYS A 194 -11.35 12.96 17.95
C LYS A 194 -12.62 13.59 18.53
N ASP A 195 -13.77 12.94 18.37
CA ASP A 195 -14.99 13.28 19.12
C ASP A 195 -14.88 12.90 20.58
N ALA A 196 -15.30 13.80 21.48
CA ALA A 196 -15.38 13.52 22.91
C ALA A 196 -16.35 12.37 23.26
N ARG A 197 -17.25 12.00 22.34
CA ARG A 197 -18.26 10.92 22.50
C ARG A 197 -17.85 9.58 21.89
N TYR A 198 -16.69 9.47 21.26
CA TYR A 198 -16.24 8.21 20.65
C TYR A 198 -15.86 7.20 21.75
N LYS A 199 -16.74 6.22 22.02
CA LYS A 199 -16.42 5.06 22.86
C LYS A 199 -15.74 4.00 22.02
N GLU A 200 -14.43 3.89 22.19
CA GLU A 200 -13.56 2.90 21.55
C GLU A 200 -13.98 1.48 21.98
N ASN A 201 -14.64 0.73 21.08
CA ASN A 201 -14.90 -0.70 21.25
C ASN A 201 -13.65 -1.50 20.83
N LEU A 202 -12.54 -1.25 21.52
CA LEU A 202 -11.26 -1.88 21.22
C LEU A 202 -11.23 -3.33 21.73
N ILE A 203 -10.69 -4.23 20.91
CA ILE A 203 -10.40 -5.61 21.29
C ILE A 203 -9.28 -5.66 22.32
N TYR A 204 -8.33 -4.74 22.21
CA TYR A 204 -7.23 -4.57 23.13
C TYR A 204 -7.23 -3.15 23.66
N LYS A 205 -7.20 -2.99 24.97
CA LYS A 205 -7.03 -1.68 25.62
C LYS A 205 -5.60 -1.60 26.14
N PRO A 206 -4.72 -0.81 25.50
CA PRO A 206 -3.35 -0.65 25.95
C PRO A 206 -3.27 -0.02 27.34
N THR A 207 -2.27 -0.42 28.13
CA THR A 207 -1.95 0.25 29.41
C THR A 207 -1.41 1.66 29.14
N GLU A 208 -1.35 2.51 30.17
CA GLU A 208 -0.80 3.88 30.00
C GLU A 208 0.68 3.86 29.60
N GLU A 209 1.46 2.88 30.10
CA GLU A 209 2.85 2.65 29.70
C GLU A 209 2.95 2.25 28.22
N GLU A 210 2.07 1.34 27.78
CA GLU A 210 2.00 0.90 26.39
C GLU A 210 1.58 2.03 25.45
N LYS A 211 0.67 2.92 25.88
CA LYS A 211 0.30 4.14 25.13
C LYS A 211 1.48 5.09 24.97
N ALA A 212 2.29 5.25 26.01
CA ALA A 212 3.47 6.11 25.98
C ALA A 212 4.57 5.57 25.06
N ALA A 213 4.65 4.24 24.92
CA ALA A 213 5.58 3.57 24.01
C ALA A 213 5.07 3.46 22.56
N MET A 214 3.82 3.84 22.29
CA MET A 214 3.29 3.78 20.91
C MET A 214 4.05 4.74 20.03
N ASN A 215 4.35 4.28 18.82
CA ASN A 215 4.78 5.16 17.75
C ASN A 215 3.52 5.64 17.00
N PRO A 216 3.01 6.86 17.26
CA PRO A 216 1.84 7.39 16.56
C PRO A 216 2.07 7.57 15.05
N ASP A 217 3.33 7.56 14.62
CA ASP A 217 3.76 7.74 13.22
C ASP A 217 4.04 6.41 12.52
N HIS A 218 3.79 5.27 13.17
CA HIS A 218 3.95 3.93 12.58
C HIS A 218 2.95 3.66 11.45
N TYR A 219 3.36 3.02 10.34
CA TYR A 219 2.53 2.77 9.13
C TYR A 219 1.10 2.27 9.43
N PHE A 220 0.96 1.37 10.40
CA PHE A 220 -0.32 0.80 10.83
C PHE A 220 -1.20 1.71 11.72
N SER A 221 -0.72 2.88 12.13
CA SER A 221 -1.39 3.80 13.03
C SER A 221 -2.73 4.29 12.46
N GLY A 222 -3.82 3.97 13.16
CA GLY A 222 -5.19 4.33 12.77
C GLY A 222 -5.84 3.44 11.70
N LEU A 223 -5.16 2.40 11.22
CA LEU A 223 -5.72 1.42 10.28
C LEU A 223 -6.49 0.32 11.03
N TYR A 224 -7.59 -0.15 10.44
CA TYR A 224 -8.41 -1.23 11.02
C TYR A 224 -7.95 -2.60 10.51
N PHE A 225 -7.63 -3.49 11.45
CA PHE A 225 -7.10 -4.82 11.17
C PHE A 225 -8.12 -5.91 11.43
N CYS A 226 -8.11 -6.94 10.60
CA CYS A 226 -8.69 -8.23 10.94
C CYS A 226 -7.71 -9.35 10.63
N PHE A 227 -7.83 -10.46 11.36
CA PHE A 227 -6.97 -11.63 11.18
C PHE A 227 -7.80 -12.85 10.80
N THR A 228 -7.28 -13.70 9.93
CA THR A 228 -7.87 -14.99 9.58
C THR A 228 -6.80 -16.09 9.48
N GLY A 229 -7.21 -17.35 9.62
CA GLY A 229 -6.26 -18.48 9.71
C GLY A 229 -5.53 -18.58 11.06
N LYS A 230 -4.72 -19.63 11.19
CA LYS A 230 -3.77 -19.80 12.28
C LYS A 230 -2.50 -19.02 11.93
N LEU A 231 -2.05 -18.18 12.85
CA LEU A 231 -0.77 -17.50 12.74
C LEU A 231 0.32 -18.45 13.29
N GLU A 232 1.41 -18.62 12.55
CA GLU A 232 2.53 -19.51 12.86
C GLU A 232 3.50 -18.91 13.87
N ARG A 233 3.80 -17.62 13.76
CA ARG A 233 4.84 -16.93 14.54
C ARG A 233 4.30 -16.29 15.82
N MET A 234 2.98 -16.07 15.93
CA MET A 234 2.38 -15.53 17.15
C MET A 234 0.93 -15.97 17.35
N THR A 235 0.45 -15.89 18.59
CA THR A 235 -0.96 -16.13 18.89
C THR A 235 -1.84 -14.97 18.40
N ARG A 236 -3.13 -15.26 18.21
CA ARG A 236 -4.11 -14.21 17.85
C ARG A 236 -4.16 -13.08 18.88
N LYS A 237 -3.94 -13.38 20.16
CA LYS A 237 -3.92 -12.39 21.24
C LYS A 237 -2.72 -11.47 21.12
N GLU A 238 -1.55 -12.03 20.83
CA GLU A 238 -0.31 -11.30 20.60
C GLU A 238 -0.40 -10.43 19.34
N ALA A 239 -0.93 -10.94 18.24
CA ALA A 239 -1.11 -10.17 17.01
C ALA A 239 -2.02 -8.94 17.19
N ASN A 240 -3.16 -9.11 17.87
CA ASN A 240 -4.03 -7.97 18.19
C ASN A 240 -3.35 -6.96 19.13
N LYS A 241 -2.53 -7.44 20.07
CA LYS A 241 -1.73 -6.57 20.94
C LYS A 241 -0.67 -5.81 20.13
N ALA A 242 0.09 -6.48 19.28
CA ALA A 242 1.12 -5.88 18.44
C ALA A 242 0.55 -4.76 17.55
N VAL A 243 -0.57 -5.01 16.86
CA VAL A 243 -1.30 -3.99 16.08
C VAL A 243 -1.65 -2.78 16.95
N ALA A 244 -2.20 -3.02 18.15
CA ALA A 244 -2.61 -1.93 19.03
C ALA A 244 -1.43 -1.11 19.54
N LEU A 245 -0.28 -1.74 19.82
CA LEU A 245 0.95 -1.06 20.26
C LEU A 245 1.54 -0.16 19.18
N VAL A 246 1.35 -0.49 17.92
CA VAL A 246 1.77 0.36 16.79
C VAL A 246 0.66 1.32 16.31
N GLY A 247 -0.38 1.51 17.14
CA GLY A 247 -1.46 2.47 16.89
C GLY A 247 -2.57 1.98 15.96
N GLY A 248 -2.52 0.74 15.47
CA GLY A 248 -3.58 0.13 14.68
C GLY A 248 -4.79 -0.28 15.52
N ILE A 249 -5.91 -0.60 14.84
CA ILE A 249 -7.19 -0.88 15.47
C ILE A 249 -7.64 -2.30 15.14
N PRO A 250 -7.38 -3.30 16.02
CA PRO A 250 -7.79 -4.68 15.77
C PRO A 250 -9.32 -4.87 15.89
N GLU A 251 -9.89 -5.63 14.95
CA GLU A 251 -11.31 -5.97 14.85
C GLU A 251 -11.58 -7.50 14.83
N LYS A 252 -12.77 -7.90 15.33
CA LYS A 252 -13.13 -9.33 15.51
C LYS A 252 -13.49 -9.98 14.19
N GLY A 253 -13.95 -9.18 13.24
CA GLY A 253 -14.40 -9.62 11.93
C GLY A 253 -14.23 -8.51 10.91
N VAL A 254 -14.27 -8.90 9.64
CA VAL A 254 -14.15 -7.97 8.52
C VAL A 254 -15.41 -7.11 8.44
N THR A 255 -15.24 -5.80 8.33
CA THR A 255 -16.28 -4.78 8.22
C THR A 255 -15.97 -3.83 7.06
N GLN A 256 -16.86 -2.88 6.75
CA GLN A 256 -16.61 -1.86 5.71
C GLN A 256 -15.47 -0.88 6.07
N ARG A 257 -15.05 -0.83 7.35
CA ARG A 257 -13.93 0.03 7.77
C ARG A 257 -12.61 -0.71 7.83
N THR A 258 -12.61 -2.06 7.74
CA THR A 258 -11.40 -2.87 7.76
C THR A 258 -10.48 -2.45 6.61
N ASN A 259 -9.25 -2.06 6.93
CA ASN A 259 -8.25 -1.66 5.95
C ASN A 259 -7.34 -2.83 5.57
N ILE A 260 -6.97 -3.66 6.56
CA ILE A 260 -6.01 -4.77 6.36
C ILE A 260 -6.63 -6.07 6.90
N LEU A 261 -6.61 -7.12 6.08
CA LEU A 261 -6.87 -8.51 6.46
C LEU A 261 -5.56 -9.29 6.42
N VAL A 262 -5.05 -9.68 7.60
CA VAL A 262 -3.87 -10.54 7.70
C VAL A 262 -4.28 -12.01 7.63
N ILE A 263 -3.65 -12.76 6.74
CA ILE A 263 -3.92 -14.18 6.47
C ILE A 263 -2.76 -15.03 6.99
N GLY A 264 -3.07 -15.95 7.91
CA GLY A 264 -2.21 -17.07 8.29
C GLY A 264 -2.62 -18.38 7.63
N GLU A 265 -1.99 -19.48 8.04
CA GLU A 265 -2.25 -20.83 7.58
C GLU A 265 -3.74 -21.21 7.73
N GLN A 266 -4.35 -21.78 6.69
CA GLN A 266 -5.74 -22.21 6.70
C GLN A 266 -5.86 -23.70 7.02
N ASP A 267 -6.72 -24.05 7.99
CA ASP A 267 -7.09 -25.45 8.20
C ASP A 267 -8.16 -25.86 7.18
N TRP A 268 -7.77 -26.72 6.24
CA TRP A 268 -8.64 -27.27 5.19
C TRP A 268 -9.92 -27.92 5.73
N ARG A 269 -9.91 -28.42 6.98
CA ARG A 269 -11.10 -28.99 7.65
C ARG A 269 -12.15 -27.94 7.99
N VAL A 270 -11.73 -26.68 8.13
CA VAL A 270 -12.59 -25.54 8.52
C VAL A 270 -13.05 -24.75 7.31
N VAL A 271 -12.21 -24.60 6.30
CA VAL A 271 -12.50 -23.74 5.13
C VAL A 271 -13.26 -24.45 4.01
N GLY A 272 -13.32 -25.79 4.01
CA GLY A 272 -14.05 -26.55 2.99
C GLY A 272 -13.29 -26.64 1.66
N THR A 273 -13.95 -27.12 0.61
CA THR A 273 -13.31 -27.39 -0.70
C THR A 273 -12.82 -26.15 -1.44
N ASP A 274 -13.31 -24.96 -1.07
CA ASP A 274 -12.90 -23.70 -1.67
C ASP A 274 -11.67 -23.07 -1.01
N GLY A 275 -11.18 -23.61 0.12
CA GLY A 275 -9.99 -23.11 0.79
C GLY A 275 -10.16 -21.74 1.47
N LEU A 276 -11.36 -21.16 1.46
CA LEU A 276 -11.61 -19.78 1.91
C LEU A 276 -12.31 -19.73 3.27
N SER A 277 -11.69 -19.05 4.24
CA SER A 277 -12.35 -18.75 5.52
C SER A 277 -13.56 -17.83 5.36
N SER A 278 -14.48 -17.84 6.33
CA SER A 278 -15.65 -16.93 6.35
C SER A 278 -15.26 -15.44 6.30
N LYS A 279 -14.10 -15.09 6.87
CA LYS A 279 -13.54 -13.74 6.79
C LYS A 279 -12.97 -13.43 5.41
N MET A 280 -12.32 -14.39 4.74
CA MET A 280 -11.85 -14.24 3.36
C MET A 280 -13.03 -14.09 2.40
N LYS A 281 -14.06 -14.92 2.51
CA LYS A 281 -15.31 -14.80 1.73
C LYS A 281 -15.96 -13.44 1.91
N LYS A 282 -15.99 -12.94 3.16
CA LYS A 282 -16.52 -11.60 3.45
C LYS A 282 -15.64 -10.48 2.88
N ALA A 283 -14.31 -10.60 3.00
CA ALA A 283 -13.38 -9.64 2.41
C ALA A 283 -13.48 -9.65 0.87
N GLN A 284 -13.57 -10.82 0.25
CA GLN A 284 -13.78 -10.98 -1.19
C GLN A 284 -15.10 -10.37 -1.64
N SER A 285 -16.21 -10.61 -0.93
CA SER A 285 -17.49 -9.96 -1.24
C SER A 285 -17.43 -8.44 -1.08
N LEU A 286 -16.64 -7.93 -0.13
CA LEU A 286 -16.42 -6.50 0.04
C LEU A 286 -15.52 -5.93 -1.07
N LEU A 287 -14.47 -6.65 -1.49
CA LEU A 287 -13.60 -6.33 -2.62
C LEU A 287 -14.39 -6.31 -3.95
N GLU A 288 -15.29 -7.26 -4.18
CA GLU A 288 -16.21 -7.29 -5.32
C GLU A 288 -17.18 -6.10 -5.31
N LYS A 289 -17.61 -5.69 -4.12
CA LYS A 289 -18.36 -4.44 -3.90
C LYS A 289 -17.46 -3.20 -3.93
N GLY A 290 -16.19 -3.35 -4.28
CA GLY A 290 -15.18 -2.30 -4.50
C GLY A 290 -14.43 -1.82 -3.26
N GLN A 291 -14.70 -2.37 -2.07
CA GLN A 291 -13.98 -1.99 -0.85
C GLN A 291 -12.49 -2.34 -0.97
N ASP A 292 -11.60 -1.44 -0.54
CA ASP A 292 -10.19 -1.78 -0.37
C ASP A 292 -10.00 -2.50 0.94
N ILE A 293 -9.64 -3.76 0.83
CA ILE A 293 -9.10 -4.51 1.94
C ILE A 293 -7.77 -5.02 1.43
N GLU A 294 -6.68 -4.51 2.00
CA GLU A 294 -5.36 -5.05 1.74
C GLU A 294 -5.28 -6.43 2.38
N ILE A 295 -4.95 -7.42 1.56
CA ILE A 295 -4.72 -8.79 2.02
C ILE A 295 -3.22 -8.94 2.21
N MET A 296 -2.81 -9.17 3.45
CA MET A 296 -1.41 -9.24 3.83
C MET A 296 -1.10 -10.62 4.41
N THR A 297 0.08 -11.18 4.11
CA THR A 297 0.51 -12.43 4.74
C THR A 297 0.98 -12.18 6.17
N GLU A 298 1.05 -13.22 7.00
CA GLU A 298 1.65 -13.10 8.34
C GLU A 298 3.10 -12.59 8.30
N ASN A 299 3.90 -13.03 7.31
CA ASN A 299 5.28 -12.62 7.20
C ASN A 299 5.41 -11.12 6.89
N ASP A 300 4.62 -10.61 5.95
CA ASP A 300 4.62 -9.17 5.63
C ASP A 300 4.16 -8.35 6.83
N PHE A 301 3.11 -8.81 7.52
CA PHE A 301 2.63 -8.18 8.74
C PHE A 301 3.72 -8.06 9.80
N ILE A 302 4.56 -9.08 9.98
CA ILE A 302 5.65 -9.08 10.96
C ILE A 302 6.79 -8.16 10.54
N LYS A 303 7.16 -8.14 9.25
CA LYS A 303 8.16 -7.19 8.73
C LYS A 303 7.79 -5.74 9.04
N PHE A 304 6.50 -5.41 9.00
CA PHE A 304 6.02 -4.08 9.35
C PHE A 304 5.92 -3.83 10.87
N LEU A 305 6.08 -4.85 11.73
CA LEU A 305 6.05 -4.71 13.19
C LEU A 305 7.44 -4.67 13.82
N GLU A 306 8.42 -5.32 13.20
CA GLU A 306 9.79 -5.35 13.70
C GLU A 306 10.50 -4.04 13.33
N PRO A 307 11.22 -3.39 14.26
CA PRO A 307 12.19 -2.37 13.89
C PRO A 307 13.21 -3.00 12.94
N SER A 308 13.66 -2.29 11.91
CA SER A 308 14.84 -2.68 11.16
C SER A 308 16.00 -2.84 12.15
N TYR A 309 16.40 -4.08 12.42
CA TYR A 309 17.62 -4.35 13.17
C TYR A 309 18.78 -4.07 12.23
N ASP A 310 19.68 -3.18 12.63
CA ASP A 310 20.96 -2.95 11.97
C ASP A 310 21.74 -4.27 11.93
N ASP A 311 21.94 -4.83 10.74
CA ASP A 311 22.85 -5.96 10.49
C ASP A 311 24.30 -5.46 10.51
N ASP A 312 24.76 -4.95 11.66
CA ASP A 312 26.14 -4.51 11.89
C ASP A 312 26.82 -5.37 12.97
N GLU A 313 26.92 -6.69 12.76
CA GLU A 313 27.93 -7.49 13.46
C GLU A 313 28.27 -8.83 12.76
N TYR A 314 29.08 -8.78 11.69
CA TYR A 314 30.06 -9.84 11.44
C TYR A 314 31.42 -9.22 11.17
N LYS A 315 32.19 -9.08 12.26
CA LYS A 315 33.61 -8.75 12.19
C LYS A 315 34.38 -9.87 11.50
N GLN A 316 35.19 -9.41 10.57
CA GLN A 316 36.24 -10.09 9.84
C GLN A 316 37.32 -10.59 10.82
N ASP A 317 37.55 -11.90 10.88
CA ASP A 317 38.81 -12.48 11.35
C ASP A 317 39.43 -13.31 10.23
N ASP A 318 40.62 -12.86 9.83
CA ASP A 318 41.52 -13.35 8.80
C ASP A 318 42.26 -14.61 9.29
N CYS A 319 42.23 -15.71 8.53
CA CYS A 319 43.44 -16.51 8.25
C CYS A 319 43.21 -17.62 7.20
N SER A 320 43.61 -17.32 5.97
CA SER A 320 44.47 -18.16 5.10
C SER A 320 44.62 -19.67 5.40
N ILE A 321 43.95 -20.54 4.63
CA ILE A 321 44.55 -21.78 4.08
C ILE A 321 43.90 -22.08 2.69
N PRO A 322 44.70 -22.37 1.64
CA PRO A 322 44.18 -22.64 0.30
C PRO A 322 43.87 -24.14 0.08
N LEU A 323 43.05 -24.39 -0.95
CA LEU A 323 42.90 -25.62 -1.76
C LEU A 323 41.62 -26.46 -1.58
N GLN A 324 40.82 -26.40 -2.65
CA GLN A 324 40.12 -27.46 -3.40
C GLN A 324 38.59 -27.43 -3.36
N TYR A 325 38.05 -26.73 -4.37
CA TYR A 325 36.74 -26.96 -4.95
C TYR A 325 36.77 -28.31 -5.68
N GLU A 326 36.07 -29.32 -5.16
CA GLU A 326 35.41 -30.39 -5.92
C GLU A 326 34.62 -31.29 -4.95
N ASP A 327 33.45 -31.74 -5.42
CA ASP A 327 32.63 -32.84 -4.89
C ASP A 327 31.85 -32.68 -3.58
N TYR A 328 30.69 -32.00 -3.63
CA TYR A 328 29.46 -32.44 -2.93
C TYR A 328 28.21 -31.88 -3.63
N ASN A 329 27.85 -32.44 -4.79
CA ASN A 329 26.51 -32.35 -5.36
C ASN A 329 26.28 -33.40 -6.47
N CYS A 330 26.07 -34.66 -6.10
CA CYS A 330 25.39 -35.67 -6.92
C CYS A 330 25.05 -36.82 -5.97
N VAL A 331 23.82 -36.96 -5.47
CA VAL A 331 22.89 -38.00 -5.94
C VAL A 331 21.40 -37.65 -5.64
N HIS A 332 21.06 -36.56 -4.95
CA HIS A 332 19.66 -36.32 -4.53
C HIS A 332 18.76 -35.50 -5.46
N ASN A 333 19.22 -35.10 -6.66
CA ASN A 333 18.46 -34.15 -7.50
C ASN A 333 17.92 -34.71 -8.83
N GLN A 334 17.98 -36.03 -9.06
CA GLN A 334 17.40 -36.64 -10.28
C GLN A 334 16.02 -37.28 -10.04
N GLU A 335 15.73 -37.80 -8.84
CA GLU A 335 14.41 -38.36 -8.56
C GLU A 335 13.33 -37.27 -8.37
N GLN A 336 13.65 -36.15 -7.71
CA GLN A 336 12.70 -35.04 -7.50
C GLN A 336 12.29 -34.35 -8.80
N LYS A 337 13.23 -34.08 -9.72
CA LYS A 337 12.91 -33.52 -11.05
C LYS A 337 12.04 -34.45 -11.89
N SER A 338 12.22 -35.77 -11.77
CA SER A 338 11.40 -36.74 -12.51
C SER A 338 9.96 -36.85 -12.00
N LEU A 339 9.76 -36.58 -10.70
CA LEU A 339 8.45 -36.53 -10.04
C LEU A 339 7.72 -35.21 -10.33
N GLU A 340 8.43 -34.07 -10.36
CA GLU A 340 7.85 -32.77 -10.72
C GLU A 340 7.38 -32.72 -12.18
N ILE A 341 8.18 -33.23 -13.12
CA ILE A 341 7.80 -33.25 -14.56
C ILE A 341 6.57 -34.14 -14.78
N LYS A 342 6.50 -35.32 -14.15
CA LYS A 342 5.31 -36.19 -14.22
C LYS A 342 4.06 -35.55 -13.60
N ASN A 343 4.22 -34.73 -12.56
CA ASN A 343 3.10 -34.02 -11.93
C ASN A 343 2.60 -32.85 -12.80
N LEU A 344 3.49 -32.15 -13.52
CA LEU A 344 3.10 -31.11 -14.48
C LEU A 344 2.36 -31.69 -15.70
N ASP A 345 2.82 -32.80 -16.26
CA ASP A 345 2.14 -33.45 -17.39
C ASP A 345 0.73 -33.95 -17.02
N ASN A 346 0.57 -34.43 -15.79
CA ASN A 346 -0.70 -34.90 -15.25
C ASN A 346 -1.65 -33.75 -14.84
N TYR A 347 -1.09 -32.55 -14.60
CA TYR A 347 -1.86 -31.33 -14.36
C TYR A 347 -2.36 -30.72 -15.68
N ASN A 348 -1.50 -30.66 -16.69
CA ASN A 348 -1.86 -30.13 -18.02
C ASN A 348 -2.88 -31.01 -18.75
N SER A 349 -2.80 -32.34 -18.62
CA SER A 349 -3.80 -33.25 -19.21
C SER A 349 -5.20 -33.09 -18.59
N LYS A 350 -5.28 -32.81 -17.28
CA LYS A 350 -6.53 -32.50 -16.59
C LYS A 350 -7.12 -31.16 -17.00
N ILE A 351 -6.30 -30.15 -17.26
CA ILE A 351 -6.77 -28.85 -17.77
C ILE A 351 -7.39 -29.01 -19.16
N GLU A 352 -6.73 -29.74 -20.07
CA GLU A 352 -7.28 -29.99 -21.42
C GLU A 352 -8.62 -30.76 -21.39
N GLU A 353 -8.78 -31.69 -20.43
CA GLU A 353 -10.02 -32.47 -20.28
C GLU A 353 -11.17 -31.61 -19.72
N VAL A 354 -10.88 -30.70 -18.79
CA VAL A 354 -11.84 -29.72 -18.26
C VAL A 354 -12.27 -28.73 -19.34
N GLU A 355 -11.33 -28.18 -20.12
CA GLU A 355 -11.63 -27.25 -21.21
C GLU A 355 -12.49 -27.90 -22.31
N LYS A 356 -12.19 -29.15 -22.70
CA LYS A 356 -13.03 -29.89 -23.67
C LYS A 356 -14.46 -30.08 -23.16
N THR A 357 -14.62 -30.33 -21.86
CA THR A 357 -15.93 -30.55 -21.23
C THR A 357 -16.74 -29.24 -21.13
N GLU A 358 -16.09 -28.11 -20.83
CA GLU A 358 -16.74 -26.80 -20.81
C GLU A 358 -17.14 -26.29 -22.20
N ILE A 359 -16.28 -26.49 -23.21
CA ILE A 359 -16.58 -26.14 -24.61
C ILE A 359 -17.77 -26.98 -25.13
N GLN A 360 -17.86 -28.25 -24.75
CA GLN A 360 -18.97 -29.13 -25.14
C GLN A 360 -20.27 -28.74 -24.43
N ARG A 361 -20.22 -28.33 -23.15
CA ARG A 361 -21.38 -27.76 -22.44
C ARG A 361 -21.85 -26.43 -23.03
N ALA A 362 -20.93 -25.54 -23.41
CA ALA A 362 -21.24 -24.27 -24.05
C ALA A 362 -21.91 -24.45 -25.42
N ARG A 363 -21.47 -25.43 -26.22
CA ARG A 363 -22.07 -25.77 -27.52
C ARG A 363 -23.49 -26.32 -27.39
N VAL A 364 -23.75 -27.20 -26.41
CA VAL A 364 -25.10 -27.72 -26.15
C VAL A 364 -26.02 -26.62 -25.62
N GLY A 365 -25.52 -25.73 -24.76
CA GLY A 365 -26.26 -24.57 -24.26
C GLY A 365 -26.67 -23.58 -25.36
N CYS A 366 -25.74 -23.25 -26.26
CA CYS A 366 -26.03 -22.39 -27.42
C CYS A 366 -27.07 -23.02 -28.37
N LEU A 367 -27.00 -24.33 -28.60
CA LEU A 367 -27.97 -25.03 -29.46
C LEU A 367 -29.38 -25.05 -28.84
N LEU A 368 -29.48 -25.22 -27.52
CA LEU A 368 -30.77 -25.14 -26.81
C LEU A 368 -31.39 -23.74 -26.88
N ILE A 369 -30.58 -22.69 -26.73
CA ILE A 369 -31.02 -21.30 -26.82
C ILE A 369 -31.52 -20.98 -28.23
N LEU A 370 -30.82 -21.45 -29.27
CA LEU A 370 -31.24 -21.32 -30.67
C LEU A 370 -32.55 -22.05 -30.97
N ILE A 371 -32.73 -23.26 -30.44
CA ILE A 371 -33.98 -24.02 -30.61
C ILE A 371 -35.15 -23.33 -29.90
N LEU A 372 -34.94 -22.83 -28.68
CA LEU A 372 -35.96 -22.12 -27.90
C LEU A 372 -36.33 -20.77 -28.53
N THR A 373 -35.36 -20.03 -29.08
CA THR A 373 -35.62 -18.78 -29.80
C THR A 373 -36.35 -19.02 -31.13
N CYS A 374 -36.00 -20.07 -31.88
CA CYS A 374 -36.74 -20.45 -33.08
C CYS A 374 -38.18 -20.90 -32.77
N LEU A 375 -38.40 -21.66 -31.69
CA LEU A 375 -39.75 -22.05 -31.24
C LEU A 375 -40.57 -20.84 -30.78
N PHE A 376 -39.95 -19.90 -30.05
CA PHE A 376 -40.60 -18.68 -29.61
C PHE A 376 -41.01 -17.78 -30.80
N ILE A 377 -40.14 -17.65 -31.80
CA ILE A 377 -40.46 -16.94 -33.05
C ILE A 377 -41.59 -17.64 -33.82
N TYR A 378 -41.57 -18.98 -33.92
CA TYR A 378 -42.64 -19.74 -34.58
C TYR A 378 -44.02 -19.55 -33.91
N PHE A 379 -44.07 -19.43 -32.58
CA PHE A 379 -45.31 -19.16 -31.84
C PHE A 379 -45.77 -17.69 -31.90
N LEU A 380 -44.88 -16.75 -32.24
CA LEU A 380 -45.24 -15.34 -32.43
C LEU A 380 -45.81 -15.04 -33.83
N PHE A 381 -45.60 -15.93 -34.80
CA PHE A 381 -46.06 -15.77 -36.19
C PHE A 381 -47.19 -16.75 -36.59
N ARG A 382 -47.84 -17.37 -35.61
CA ARG A 382 -49.15 -18.02 -35.72
C ARG A 382 -50.16 -17.27 -34.88
#